data_AF-A0A842NEN0-F1
#
_entry.id   AF-A0A842NEN0-F1
#
_cell.length_a   1.000
_cell.length_b   1.000
_cell.length_c   1.000
_cell.angle_alpha   90.00
_cell.angle_beta   90.00
_cell.angle_gamma   90.00
#
_symmetry.space_group_name_H-M   'P 1'
#
loop_
_entity.id
_entity.type
_entity.pdbx_description
1 polymer ?
#
loop_
_entity_poly.entity_id
_entity_poly.type
_entity_poly.pdbx_seq_one_letter_code
_entity_poly.pdbx_strand_id
1 'polypeptide(L)' 'INKVQGQGAEDPPLVGEYFSSDMIICVIDDPKLDEIIDAIASVACTGTKGDGKVFVTPIDDAFDICTKKRGTTSI' A
#
# COMPACT_ATOMS: atom_id res chain seq x y z
N ILE A 1 6.75 -6.99 -5.74
CA ILE A 1 6.03 -7.21 -4.47
C ILE A 1 7.08 -7.56 -3.44
N ASN A 2 7.28 -6.70 -2.45
CA ASN A 2 8.29 -6.92 -1.42
C ASN A 2 7.65 -7.74 -0.30
N LYS A 3 8.26 -8.87 0.06
CA LYS A 3 7.83 -9.63 1.23
C LYS A 3 8.20 -8.86 2.49
N VAL A 4 7.22 -8.63 3.35
CA VAL A 4 7.39 -7.96 4.63
C VAL A 4 6.77 -8.82 5.74
N GLN A 5 7.12 -8.51 6.98
CA GLN A 5 6.59 -9.18 8.15
C GLN A 5 5.75 -8.18 8.96
N GLY A 6 4.50 -8.55 9.24
CA GLY A 6 3.59 -7.77 10.08
C GLY A 6 3.35 -8.45 11.42
N GLN A 7 3.23 -7.66 12.49
CA GLN A 7 2.70 -8.12 13.78
C GLN A 7 1.23 -7.69 13.90
N GLY A 8 0.34 -8.64 14.21
CA GLY A 8 -1.12 -8.44 14.19
C GLY A 8 -1.88 -9.65 14.70
N ALA A 9 -3.19 -9.51 14.92
CA ALA A 9 -3.98 -10.46 15.69
C ALA A 9 -4.56 -11.64 14.88
N GLU A 10 -4.23 -12.85 15.30
CA GLU A 10 -5.12 -14.03 15.25
C GLU A 10 -5.22 -14.68 16.65
N ASP A 11 -5.80 -13.93 17.60
CA ASP A 11 -6.17 -14.33 18.97
C ASP A 11 -5.06 -14.90 19.92
N PRO A 12 -5.24 -14.81 21.25
CA PRO A 12 -4.15 -15.07 22.19
C PRO A 12 -3.74 -16.55 22.36
N PRO A 13 -2.47 -16.84 22.73
CA PRO A 13 -1.39 -15.89 23.00
C PRO A 13 -0.35 -15.88 21.88
N LEU A 14 -0.52 -15.03 20.87
CA LEU A 14 0.45 -14.81 19.79
C LEU A 14 1.55 -13.80 20.18
N VAL A 15 2.23 -14.02 21.30
CA VAL A 15 3.37 -13.16 21.67
C VAL A 15 4.58 -13.54 20.80
N GLY A 16 4.82 -12.77 19.74
CA GLY A 16 6.05 -12.85 18.93
C GLY A 16 5.91 -13.47 17.53
N GLU A 17 4.71 -13.78 17.05
CA GLU A 17 4.53 -14.33 15.70
C GLU A 17 4.47 -13.22 14.63
N TYR A 18 5.23 -13.43 13.55
CA TYR A 18 5.28 -12.56 12.39
C TYR A 18 4.60 -13.27 11.22
N PHE A 19 3.57 -12.65 10.66
CA PHE A 19 2.87 -13.18 9.49
C PHE A 19 3.50 -12.62 8.21
N SER A 20 3.64 -13.47 7.20
CA SER A 20 4.10 -13.05 5.88
C SER A 20 3.03 -12.16 5.25
N SER A 21 3.40 -10.93 4.89
CA SER A 21 2.55 -10.02 4.14
C SER A 21 3.30 -9.45 2.95
N ASP A 22 2.54 -9.04 1.95
CA ASP A 22 3.07 -8.43 0.74
C ASP A 22 2.90 -6.91 0.80
N MET A 23 3.99 -6.19 0.56
CA MET A 23 3.97 -4.72 0.46
C MET A 23 3.96 -4.31 -1.01
N ILE A 24 2.94 -3.53 -1.35
CA ILE A 24 2.76 -2.88 -2.65
C ILE A 24 2.91 -1.37 -2.44
N ILE A 25 3.73 -0.75 -3.29
CA ILE A 25 3.92 0.70 -3.32
C ILE A 25 3.50 1.16 -4.71
N CYS A 26 2.57 2.11 -4.78
CA CYS A 26 2.19 2.76 -6.03
C CYS A 26 2.19 4.28 -5.82
N VAL A 27 2.59 5.00 -6.86
CA VAL A 27 2.49 6.47 -6.93
C VAL A 27 1.38 6.77 -7.92
N ILE A 28 0.50 7.71 -7.56
CA ILE A 28 -0.72 8.01 -8.31
C ILE A 28 -0.93 9.52 -8.35
N ASP A 29 -1.80 9.97 -9.26
CA ASP A 29 -2.26 11.36 -9.27
C ASP A 29 -3.26 11.58 -8.13
N ASP A 30 -3.19 12.73 -7.46
CA ASP A 30 -4.10 13.11 -6.36
C ASP A 30 -5.59 12.92 -6.67
N PRO A 31 -6.11 13.27 -7.88
CA PRO A 31 -7.53 13.10 -8.18
C PRO A 31 -8.02 11.64 -8.19
N LYS A 32 -7.10 10.67 -8.26
CA LYS A 32 -7.42 9.22 -8.30
C LYS A 32 -7.35 8.56 -6.92
N LEU A 33 -7.01 9.32 -5.86
CA LEU A 33 -6.74 8.76 -4.54
C LEU A 33 -7.91 7.91 -4.00
N ASP A 34 -9.10 8.50 -3.95
CA ASP A 34 -10.27 7.83 -3.38
C ASP A 34 -10.69 6.61 -4.22
N GLU A 35 -10.70 6.74 -5.55
CA GLU A 35 -11.01 5.65 -6.47
C GLU A 35 -10.09 4.44 -6.28
N ILE A 36 -8.78 4.69 -6.09
CA ILE A 36 -7.79 3.63 -5.94
C ILE A 36 -7.88 2.97 -4.55
N ILE A 37 -8.13 3.74 -3.49
CA ILE A 37 -8.36 3.19 -2.15
C ILE A 37 -9.58 2.27 -2.16
N ASP A 38 -10.69 2.71 -2.77
CA ASP A 38 -11.92 1.92 -2.86
C ASP A 38 -11.71 0.65 -3.69
N ALA A 39 -11.00 0.74 -4.82
CA ALA A 39 -10.67 -0.41 -5.64
C ALA A 39 -9.83 -1.44 -4.86
N ILE A 40 -8.79 -1.00 -4.13
CA ILE A 40 -7.97 -1.88 -3.29
C ILE A 40 -8.82 -2.53 -2.20
N ALA A 41 -9.62 -1.75 -1.49
CA ALA A 41 -10.47 -2.24 -0.41
C ALA A 41 -11.49 -3.27 -0.90
N SER A 42 -12.06 -3.07 -2.09
CA SER A 42 -13.06 -3.98 -2.67
C SER A 42 -12.52 -5.39 -2.97
N VAL A 43 -11.22 -5.51 -3.25
CA VAL A 43 -10.57 -6.79 -3.61
C VAL A 43 -9.82 -7.40 -2.42
N ALA A 44 -9.18 -6.58 -1.59
CA ALA A 44 -8.33 -7.05 -0.51
C ALA A 44 -9.09 -7.33 0.81
N CYS A 45 -10.31 -6.79 0.99
CA CYS A 45 -11.09 -6.98 2.20
C CYS A 45 -11.77 -8.36 2.21
N THR A 46 -11.36 -9.23 3.14
CA THR A 46 -12.03 -10.51 3.42
C THR A 46 -13.04 -10.39 4.57
N GLY A 47 -12.99 -9.29 5.32
CA GLY A 47 -13.81 -9.06 6.51
C GLY A 47 -13.25 -9.71 7.78
N THR A 48 -12.03 -10.25 7.71
CA THR A 48 -11.35 -10.87 8.85
C THR A 48 -10.17 -10.01 9.34
N LYS A 49 -9.74 -10.24 10.58
CA LYS A 49 -8.55 -9.55 11.11
C LYS A 49 -7.33 -10.03 10.32
N GLY A 50 -6.53 -9.10 9.81
CA GLY A 50 -5.32 -9.44 9.05
C GLY A 50 -5.29 -8.92 7.62
N ASP A 51 -6.42 -8.39 7.11
CA ASP A 51 -6.54 -7.81 5.75
C ASP A 51 -5.53 -6.68 5.44
N GLY A 52 -4.87 -6.14 6.46
CA GLY A 52 -3.79 -5.16 6.31
C GLY A 52 -4.29 -3.71 6.45
N LYS A 53 -3.49 -2.77 5.94
CA LYS A 53 -3.77 -1.33 5.97
C LYS A 53 -3.21 -0.67 4.72
N VAL A 54 -3.93 0.33 4.22
CA VAL A 54 -3.42 1.24 3.18
C VAL A 54 -2.92 2.51 3.88
N PHE A 55 -1.72 2.95 3.51
CA PHE A 55 -1.13 4.19 3.99
C PHE A 55 -0.93 5.12 2.81
N VAL A 56 -1.25 6.40 3.00
CA VAL A 56 -1.10 7.44 1.99
C VAL A 56 -0.07 8.44 2.48
N THR A 57 0.91 8.74 1.65
CA THR A 57 1.95 9.74 1.93
C THR A 57 2.09 10.66 0.73
N PRO A 58 2.16 12.00 0.92
CA PRO A 58 2.36 12.92 -0.18
C PRO A 58 3.74 12.72 -0.82
N ILE A 59 3.81 12.88 -2.14
CA ILE A 59 5.04 12.90 -2.92
C ILE A 59 5.22 14.29 -3.50
N ASP A 60 6.28 14.99 -3.08
CA ASP A 60 6.50 16.38 -3.49
C ASP A 60 6.99 16.51 -4.95
N ASP A 61 7.76 15.54 -5.44
CA ASP A 61 8.23 15.50 -6.83
C ASP A 61 8.51 14.06 -7.29
N ALA A 62 8.31 13.82 -8.59
CA ALA A 62 8.61 12.57 -9.27
C ALA A 62 9.47 12.88 -10.49
N PHE A 63 10.57 12.15 -10.67
CA PHE A 63 11.48 12.33 -11.80
C PHE A 63 11.62 11.05 -12.60
N ASP A 64 11.22 11.09 -13.87
CA ASP A 64 11.44 9.99 -14.80
C ASP A 64 12.89 10.02 -15.30
N ILE A 65 13.67 9.00 -14.92
CA ILE A 65 15.08 8.87 -15.28
C ILE A 65 15.28 8.75 -16.80
N CYS A 66 14.34 8.11 -17.50
CA CYS A 66 14.40 7.86 -18.93
C CYS A 66 14.04 9.11 -19.72
N THR A 67 12.88 9.71 -19.43
CA THR A 67 12.36 10.86 -20.20
C THR A 67 12.83 12.22 -19.69
N LYS A 68 13.47 12.27 -18.50
CA LYS A 68 13.91 13.49 -17.82
C LYS A 68 12.78 14.46 -17.45
N LYS A 69 11.53 13.99 -17.44
CA LYS A 69 10.35 14.76 -17.02
C LYS A 69 10.24 14.80 -15.49
N ARG A 70 9.50 15.79 -14.98
CA ARG A 70 9.21 16.00 -13.56
C ARG A 70 7.73 16.11 -13.28
N GLY A 71 7.35 15.96 -12.01
CA GLY A 71 5.98 16.10 -11.52
C GLY A 71 5.02 15.06 -12.10
N THR A 72 3.73 15.39 -12.10
CA THR A 72 2.61 14.51 -12.48
C THR A 72 2.73 13.89 -13.87
N THR A 73 3.46 14.52 -14.81
CA THR A 73 3.68 13.96 -16.16
C THR A 73 4.66 12.78 -16.17
N SER A 74 5.24 12.45 -15.02
CA SER A 74 6.24 11.40 -14.79
C SER A 74 5.68 10.24 -13.96
N ILE A 75 4.40 10.32 -13.60
CA ILE A 75 3.60 9.32 -12.88
C ILE A 75 2.59 8.75 -13.89
#